data_AF-A0A3D3S287-F1
#
_entry.id   AF-A0A3D3S287-F1
#
_cell.length_a   1.000
_cell.length_b   1.000
_cell.length_c   1.000
_cell.angle_alpha   90.00
_cell.angle_beta   90.00
_cell.angle_gamma   90.00
#
_symmetry.space_group_name_H-M   'P 1'
#
loop_
_entity.id
_entity.type
_entity.pdbx_description
1 polymer ?
#
loop_
_entity_poly.entity_id
_entity_poly.type
_entity_poly.pdbx_seq_one_letter_code
_entity_poly.pdbx_strand_id
1 'polypeptide(L)'
;MLFRSRDDAARAVVYLLHLPDPQPLYLGVDCAPADQGTVLRELAALYGLPPPPTRSVPPPRVNRRCCNARLLATGFRLLYPSFLDGYRALAAATGAVTGQR
;
A
#
# COMPACT_ATOMS: atom_id res chain seq x y z
N MET A 1 -6.31 1.13 14.64
CA MET A 1 -6.09 0.85 13.21
C MET A 1 -4.91 1.69 12.71
N LEU A 2 -4.01 1.10 11.93
CA LEU A 2 -2.98 1.82 11.15
C LEU A 2 -3.16 1.38 9.70
N PHE A 3 -3.48 2.31 8.79
CA PHE A 3 -3.78 1.99 7.38
C PHE A 3 -2.89 2.74 6.40
N ARG A 4 -2.43 2.03 5.36
CA ARG A 4 -1.64 2.59 4.25
C ARG A 4 -2.51 3.28 3.19
N SER A 5 -3.69 2.72 2.91
CA SER A 5 -4.65 3.20 1.91
C SER A 5 -5.88 3.76 2.63
N ARG A 6 -6.30 4.98 2.27
CA ARG A 6 -7.48 5.64 2.83
C ARG A 6 -8.76 4.85 2.52
N ASP A 7 -8.90 4.39 1.29
CA ASP A 7 -10.11 3.74 0.82
C ASP A 7 -10.23 2.32 1.41
N ASP A 8 -9.11 1.61 1.57
CA ASP A 8 -9.09 0.33 2.29
C ASP A 8 -9.37 0.52 3.78
N ALA A 9 -8.92 1.62 4.39
CA ALA A 9 -9.23 1.93 5.78
C ALA A 9 -10.74 2.09 5.98
N ALA A 10 -11.39 2.89 5.12
CA ALA A 10 -12.84 3.10 5.19
C ALA A 10 -13.60 1.79 4.99
N ARG A 11 -13.23 1.00 3.97
CA ARG A 11 -13.82 -0.32 3.71
C ARG A 11 -13.62 -1.28 4.88
N ALA A 12 -12.43 -1.30 5.49
CA ALA A 12 -12.14 -2.17 6.62
C ALA A 12 -12.96 -1.77 7.86
N VAL A 13 -13.12 -0.47 8.15
CA VAL A 13 -13.98 -0.02 9.25
C VAL A 13 -15.42 -0.47 9.03
N VAL A 14 -15.98 -0.19 7.86
CA VAL A 14 -17.35 -0.59 7.51
C VAL A 14 -17.50 -2.10 7.62
N TYR A 15 -16.55 -2.87 7.12
CA TYR A 15 -16.57 -4.32 7.19
C TYR A 15 -16.50 -4.86 8.63
N LEU A 16 -15.59 -4.33 9.45
CA LEU A 16 -15.42 -4.77 10.86
C LEU A 16 -16.64 -4.46 11.73
N LEU A 17 -17.40 -3.40 11.44
CA LEU A 17 -18.63 -3.08 12.15
C LEU A 17 -19.74 -4.14 11.94
N HIS A 18 -19.66 -4.92 10.87
CA HIS A 18 -20.64 -5.96 10.55
C HIS A 18 -20.15 -7.38 10.91
N LEU A 19 -18.94 -7.51 11.46
CA LEU A 19 -18.44 -8.78 11.95
C LEU A 19 -19.13 -9.13 13.29
N PRO A 20 -19.62 -10.36 13.47
CA PRO A 20 -20.30 -10.76 14.70
C PRO A 20 -19.40 -10.79 15.93
N ASP A 21 -18.11 -11.08 15.77
CA ASP A 21 -17.13 -11.12 16.86
C ASP A 21 -15.76 -10.57 16.39
N PRO A 22 -15.61 -9.23 16.31
CA PRO A 22 -14.37 -8.62 15.87
C PRO A 22 -13.31 -8.65 16.97
N GLN A 23 -12.08 -8.98 16.59
CA GLN A 23 -10.92 -8.88 17.47
C GLN A 23 -10.61 -7.41 17.81
N PRO A 24 -10.01 -7.12 18.98
CA PRO A 24 -9.79 -5.74 19.42
C PRO A 24 -8.75 -4.96 18.59
N LEU A 25 -7.95 -5.65 17.75
CA LEU A 25 -6.91 -5.02 16.95
C LEU A 25 -6.72 -5.69 15.58
N TYR A 26 -6.82 -4.86 14.55
CA TYR A 26 -6.48 -5.18 13.16
C TYR A 26 -5.42 -4.20 12.62
N LEU A 27 -4.47 -4.73 11.85
CA LEU A 27 -3.43 -3.96 11.15
C LEU A 27 -3.83 -3.83 9.67
N GLY A 28 -3.90 -2.60 9.18
CA GLY A 28 -4.35 -2.25 7.82
C GLY A 28 -3.22 -1.98 6.86
N VAL A 29 -2.20 -2.83 6.85
CA VAL A 29 -1.10 -2.72 5.90
C VAL A 29 -1.42 -3.49 4.62
N ASP A 30 -0.87 -3.01 3.50
CA ASP A 30 -0.88 -3.75 2.24
C ASP A 30 -0.08 -5.07 2.36
N CYS A 31 -0.20 -5.94 1.36
CA CYS A 31 0.48 -7.23 1.32
C CYS A 31 1.88 -7.16 0.68
N ALA A 32 2.37 -5.96 0.32
CA ALA A 32 3.58 -5.76 -0.47
C ALA A 32 4.59 -4.90 0.29
N PRO A 33 5.30 -5.46 1.29
CA PRO A 33 6.33 -4.72 2.01
C PRO A 33 7.45 -4.30 1.05
N ALA A 34 7.65 -3.00 0.91
CA ALA A 34 8.68 -2.41 0.05
C ALA A 34 9.48 -1.35 0.82
N ASP A 35 10.79 -1.32 0.59
CA ASP A 35 11.63 -0.20 1.03
C ASP A 35 11.41 1.02 0.13
N GLN A 36 11.84 2.19 0.61
CA GLN A 36 11.69 3.45 -0.11
C GLN A 36 12.37 3.43 -1.49
N GLY A 37 13.53 2.78 -1.62
CA GLY A 37 14.24 2.68 -2.91
C GLY A 37 13.45 1.85 -3.92
N THR A 38 12.83 0.76 -3.47
CA THR A 38 11.94 -0.07 -4.30
C THR A 38 10.72 0.72 -4.77
N VAL A 39 10.04 1.43 -3.87
CA VAL A 39 8.89 2.27 -4.24
C VAL A 39 9.27 3.32 -5.28
N LEU A 40 10.40 4.03 -5.09
CA LEU A 40 10.83 5.08 -6.01
C LEU A 40 11.22 4.53 -7.40
N ARG A 41 11.82 3.35 -7.48
CA ARG A 41 12.14 2.70 -8.76
C ARG A 41 10.86 2.30 -9.52
N GLU A 42 9.89 1.72 -8.83
CA GLU A 42 8.60 1.35 -9.44
C GLU A 42 7.83 2.58 -9.91
N LEU A 43 7.89 3.69 -9.16
CA LEU A 43 7.30 4.96 -9.59
C LEU A 43 8.01 5.54 -10.82
N ALA A 44 9.35 5.54 -10.82
CA ALA A 44 10.10 6.00 -11.99
C ALA A 44 9.73 5.20 -13.24
N ALA A 45 9.62 3.87 -13.11
CA ALA A 45 9.14 3.01 -14.19
C ALA A 45 7.69 3.33 -14.61
N LEU A 46 6.77 3.55 -13.65
CA LEU A 46 5.38 3.89 -13.93
C LEU A 46 5.23 5.19 -14.73
N TYR A 47 6.12 6.17 -14.49
CA TYR A 47 6.11 7.48 -15.16
C TYR A 47 7.08 7.58 -16.35
N GLY A 48 7.76 6.49 -16.73
CA GLY A 48 8.74 6.52 -17.83
C GLY A 48 9.98 7.38 -17.55
N LEU A 49 10.32 7.57 -16.28
CA LEU A 49 11.46 8.37 -15.82
C LEU A 49 12.69 7.48 -15.57
N PRO A 50 13.91 8.03 -15.66
CA PRO A 50 15.12 7.29 -15.28
C PRO A 50 15.06 6.91 -13.79
N PRO A 51 15.62 5.74 -13.42
CA PRO A 51 15.65 5.31 -12.03
C PRO A 51 16.48 6.28 -11.18
N PRO A 52 16.07 6.55 -9.94
CA PRO A 52 16.79 7.46 -9.05
C PRO A 52 18.16 6.88 -8.67
N PRO A 53 19.16 7.74 -8.41
CA PRO A 53 20.47 7.28 -7.98
C PRO A 53 20.40 6.57 -6.62
N THR A 54 21.01 5.39 -6.53
CA THR A 54 21.07 4.61 -5.30
C THR A 54 22.13 5.19 -4.38
N ARG A 55 21.75 5.69 -3.20
CA ARG A 55 22.70 6.06 -2.14
C ARG A 55 22.63 5.02 -1.03
N SER A 56 23.80 4.53 -0.62
CA SER A 56 23.93 3.75 0.61
C SER A 56 23.62 4.67 1.81
N VAL A 57 22.43 4.50 2.38
CA VAL A 57 22.05 5.14 3.65
C VAL A 57 22.06 4.05 4.72
N PRO A 58 22.60 4.31 5.93
CA PRO A 58 22.48 3.36 7.03
C PRO A 58 21.03 2.95 7.23
N PRO A 59 20.75 1.68 7.58
CA PRO A 59 19.40 1.18 7.72
C PRO A 59 18.62 2.05 8.72
N PRO A 60 17.35 2.35 8.46
CA PRO A 60 16.55 3.17 9.36
C PRO A 60 16.51 2.52 10.75
N ARG A 61 16.65 3.35 11.80
CA ARG A 61 16.70 2.91 13.20
C ARG A 61 15.46 2.13 13.65
N VAL A 62 14.35 2.27 12.93
CA VAL A 62 13.11 1.53 13.17
C VAL A 62 12.51 1.12 11.83
N ASN A 63 12.42 -0.19 11.59
CA ASN A 63 11.65 -0.77 10.49
C ASN A 63 10.66 -1.77 11.09
N ARG A 64 9.36 -1.42 11.12
CA ARG A 64 8.32 -2.36 11.56
C ARG A 64 7.69 -3.01 10.33
N ARG A 65 7.95 -4.30 10.15
CA ARG A 65 7.14 -5.13 9.26
C ARG A 65 5.88 -5.54 10.02
N CYS A 66 4.74 -5.06 9.55
CA CYS A 66 3.43 -5.42 10.08
C CYS A 66 2.81 -6.51 9.21
N CYS A 67 1.99 -7.39 9.80
CA CYS A 67 1.22 -8.39 9.05
C CYS A 67 -0.29 -8.12 9.17
N ASN A 68 -1.01 -8.22 8.06
CA ASN A 68 -2.46 -8.04 8.00
C ASN A 68 -3.24 -9.37 8.06
N ALA A 69 -2.56 -10.47 8.43
CA ALA A 69 -3.13 -11.82 8.42
C ALA A 69 -4.46 -11.94 9.19
N ARG A 70 -4.58 -11.24 10.33
CA ARG A 70 -5.84 -11.20 11.09
C ARG A 70 -6.99 -10.57 10.32
N LEU A 71 -6.72 -9.51 9.56
CA LEU A 71 -7.73 -8.85 8.75
C LEU A 71 -8.11 -9.75 7.56
N LEU A 72 -7.14 -10.36 6.88
CA LEU A 72 -7.41 -11.26 5.76
C LEU A 72 -8.18 -12.52 6.17
N ALA A 73 -7.89 -13.07 7.36
CA ALA A 73 -8.57 -14.26 7.88
C ALA A 73 -10.07 -14.07 8.12
N THR A 74 -10.53 -12.82 8.27
CA THR A 74 -11.98 -12.54 8.37
C THR A 74 -12.70 -12.72 7.03
N GLY A 75 -11.97 -12.71 5.91
CA GLY A 75 -12.52 -12.69 4.56
C GLY A 75 -12.48 -11.30 3.91
N PHE A 76 -11.95 -10.30 4.60
CA PHE A 76 -11.75 -8.97 4.04
C PHE A 76 -10.78 -8.99 2.84
N ARG A 77 -11.15 -8.31 1.76
CA ARG A 77 -10.33 -8.16 0.56
C ARG A 77 -9.92 -6.71 0.36
N LEU A 78 -8.61 -6.49 0.28
CA LEU A 78 -8.02 -5.21 -0.05
C LEU A 78 -8.34 -4.82 -1.49
N LEU A 79 -8.72 -3.57 -1.71
CA LEU A 79 -8.85 -2.95 -3.01
C LEU A 79 -7.47 -2.71 -3.64
N TYR A 80 -6.48 -2.38 -2.81
CA TYR A 80 -5.09 -2.19 -3.23
C TYR A 80 -4.17 -3.16 -2.47
N PRO A 81 -3.99 -4.40 -2.96
CA PRO A 81 -3.15 -5.40 -2.32
C PRO A 81 -1.67 -5.00 -2.24
N SER A 82 -1.20 -4.17 -3.18
CA SER A 82 0.15 -3.61 -3.18
C SER A 82 0.14 -2.07 -3.18
N PHE A 83 1.25 -1.48 -2.74
CA PHE A 83 1.44 -0.02 -2.84
C PHE A 83 1.32 0.47 -4.29
N LEU A 84 1.72 -0.34 -5.27
CA LEU A 84 1.74 0.03 -6.68
C LEU A 84 0.33 0.15 -7.24
N ASP A 85 -0.61 -0.66 -6.77
CA ASP A 85 -2.02 -0.59 -7.20
C ASP A 85 -2.63 0.78 -6.84
N GLY A 86 -2.33 1.30 -5.66
CA GLY A 86 -2.76 2.63 -5.24
C GLY A 86 -2.15 3.75 -6.09
N TYR A 87 -0.86 3.66 -6.41
CA TYR A 87 -0.20 4.65 -7.28
C TYR A 87 -0.72 4.60 -8.72
N ARG A 88 -1.01 3.41 -9.26
CA ARG A 88 -1.62 3.26 -10.58
C ARG A 88 -3.01 3.88 -10.64
N ALA A 89 -3.84 3.65 -9.61
CA ALA A 89 -5.16 4.25 -9.53
C ALA A 89 -5.08 5.79 -9.46
N LEU A 90 -4.12 6.33 -8.69
CA LEU A 90 -3.88 7.77 -8.62
C LEU A 90 -3.40 8.34 -9.97
N ALA A 91 -2.47 7.66 -10.65
CA ALA A 91 -1.95 8.08 -11.95
C ALA A 91 -3.03 8.07 -13.03
N ALA A 92 -3.92 7.06 -13.02
CA ALA A 92 -5.09 7.01 -13.90
C ALA A 92 -6.07 8.16 -13.61
N ALA A 93 -6.35 8.44 -12.33
CA ALA A 93 -7.27 9.51 -11.93
C ALA A 93 -6.76 10.92 -12.26
N THR A 94 -5.44 11.12 -12.25
CA THR A 94 -4.79 12.40 -12.57
C THR A 94 -4.42 12.54 -14.05
N GLY A 95 -4.59 11.50 -14.86
CA GLY A 95 -4.16 11.48 -16.27
C GLY A 95 -2.63 11.54 -16.44
N ALA A 96 -1.87 11.26 -15.38
CA ALA A 96 -0.42 11.42 -15.33
C ALA A 96 0.34 10.22 -15.93
N VAL A 97 -0.37 9.17 -16.37
CA VAL A 97 0.25 8.09 -17.15
C VAL A 97 0.48 8.62 -18.55
N THR A 98 1.74 8.90 -18.88
CA THR A 98 2.15 9.36 -20.21
C THR A 98 1.72 8.34 -21.25
N GLY A 99 0.67 8.67 -21.99
CA GLY A 99 0.48 8.12 -23.32
C GLY A 99 1.69 8.52 -24.15
N GLN A 100 2.39 7.53 -24.68
CA GLN A 100 3.17 7.70 -25.90
C GLN A 100 2.30 8.45 -26.92
N ARG A 101 2.64 9.72 -27.15
CA ARG A 101 2.28 10.47 -28.35
C ARG A 101 3.55 10.79 -29.09
#